data_AF-A0A7C4J9B8-F1
#
_entry.id   AF-A0A7C4J9B8-F1
#
_cell.length_a   1.000
_cell.length_b   1.000
_cell.length_c   1.000
_cell.angle_alpha   90.00
_cell.angle_beta   90.00
_cell.angle_gamma   90.00
#
_symmetry.space_group_name_H-M   'P 1'
#
loop_
_entity.id
_entity.type
_entity.pdbx_description
1 polymer ?
#
loop_
_entity_poly.entity_id
_entity_poly.type
_entity_poly.pdbx_seq_one_letter_code
_entity_poly.pdbx_strand_id
1 'polypeptide(L)'
;QDTGTPIFYVHHPEGWSTRKLREQIRAAVVEATRKSYLRPNAVDSLTDKNSGNNLGDDAFPTIHFEEVEGDTLTVDFMMKGGGCENVGAQYSLPNSQLGAGRDLAGVRKVVLDAVQKAQGQGCAPGVLGVAIGGDRGSSYYRSKEVLFRKMDDVNPDPELAKLEARLTDEANQLGIGPMGFGGKTTVLGTKMTGMHRLPASFFVSVSYMCWAHRRRRMIVHGDEVHYE
;
A
#
# COMPACT_ATOMS: atom_id res chain seq x y z
N GLN A 1 0.30 -19.87 6.76
CA GLN A 1 0.97 -18.76 6.03
C GLN A 1 0.21 -17.46 6.28
N ASP A 2 0.88 -16.30 6.30
CA ASP A 2 0.24 -14.97 6.40
C ASP A 2 -0.57 -14.62 5.13
N THR A 3 -1.88 -14.45 5.29
CA THR A 3 -2.76 -14.03 4.19
C THR A 3 -2.89 -12.51 4.10
N GLY A 4 -2.42 -11.76 5.10
CA GLY A 4 -2.38 -10.31 5.15
C GLY A 4 -3.57 -9.66 5.86
N THR A 5 -3.47 -8.36 6.06
CA THR A 5 -4.56 -7.47 6.45
C THR A 5 -5.41 -7.16 5.21
N PRO A 6 -6.73 -7.39 5.26
CA PRO A 6 -7.64 -6.96 4.20
C PRO A 6 -7.79 -5.43 4.23
N ILE A 7 -7.45 -4.77 3.12
CA ILE A 7 -7.58 -3.33 2.93
C ILE A 7 -8.47 -3.09 1.71
N PHE A 8 -9.53 -2.32 1.90
CA PHE A 8 -10.51 -1.97 0.88
C PHE A 8 -10.54 -0.47 0.63
N TYR A 9 -10.59 -0.10 -0.64
CA TYR A 9 -10.84 1.25 -1.13
C TYR A 9 -12.12 1.18 -1.96
N VAL A 10 -13.19 1.78 -1.45
CA VAL A 10 -14.54 1.65 -1.98
C VAL A 10 -15.00 3.00 -2.51
N HIS A 11 -14.99 3.14 -3.82
CA HIS A 11 -15.56 4.28 -4.53
C HIS A 11 -17.01 3.94 -4.84
N HIS A 12 -17.96 4.61 -4.19
CA HIS A 12 -19.38 4.28 -4.28
C HIS A 12 -20.19 5.44 -4.85
N PRO A 13 -21.29 5.17 -5.58
CA PRO A 13 -22.21 6.22 -6.00
C PRO A 13 -22.87 6.96 -4.85
N GLU A 14 -23.35 8.17 -5.13
CA GLU A 14 -24.16 8.96 -4.20
C GLU A 14 -25.40 8.17 -3.70
N GLY A 15 -25.70 8.31 -2.42
CA GLY A 15 -26.89 7.70 -1.79
C GLY A 15 -26.71 6.23 -1.37
N TRP A 16 -25.56 5.61 -1.66
CA TRP A 16 -25.24 4.27 -1.19
C TRP A 16 -24.80 4.30 0.28
N SER A 17 -25.39 3.42 1.09
CA SER A 17 -25.07 3.38 2.52
C SER A 17 -23.73 2.71 2.80
N THR A 18 -22.74 3.50 3.22
CA THR A 18 -21.42 3.00 3.68
C THR A 18 -21.53 1.99 4.83
N ARG A 19 -22.55 2.12 5.70
CA ARG A 19 -22.85 1.12 6.74
C ARG A 19 -23.22 -0.24 6.15
N LYS A 20 -24.15 -0.27 5.17
CA LYS A 20 -24.56 -1.53 4.51
C LYS A 20 -23.42 -2.13 3.70
N LEU A 21 -22.64 -1.31 2.98
CA LEU A 21 -21.45 -1.75 2.25
C LEU A 21 -20.41 -2.36 3.21
N ARG A 22 -20.16 -1.71 4.35
CA ARG A 22 -19.27 -2.22 5.40
C ARG A 22 -19.74 -3.57 5.94
N GLU A 23 -21.02 -3.71 6.23
CA GLU A 23 -21.63 -4.98 6.69
C GLU A 23 -21.42 -6.10 5.66
N GLN A 24 -21.65 -5.82 4.37
CA GLN A 24 -21.43 -6.78 3.28
C GLN A 24 -19.96 -7.19 3.13
N ILE A 25 -19.04 -6.22 3.16
CA ILE A 25 -17.59 -6.49 3.08
C ILE A 25 -17.14 -7.34 4.28
N ARG A 26 -17.57 -7.00 5.50
CA ARG A 26 -17.23 -7.78 6.70
C ARG A 26 -17.79 -9.20 6.62
N ALA A 27 -19.02 -9.38 6.14
CA ALA A 27 -19.58 -10.71 5.92
C ALA A 27 -18.79 -11.52 4.88
N ALA A 28 -18.34 -10.90 3.79
CA ALA A 28 -17.49 -11.55 2.78
C ALA A 28 -16.13 -11.99 3.35
N VAL A 29 -15.50 -11.18 4.21
CA VAL A 29 -14.25 -11.53 4.90
C VAL A 29 -14.43 -12.72 5.85
N VAL A 30 -15.54 -12.75 6.62
CA VAL A 30 -15.88 -13.88 7.49
C VAL A 30 -16.08 -15.15 6.66
N GLU A 31 -16.83 -15.07 5.57
CA GLU A 31 -17.09 -16.22 4.70
C GLU A 31 -15.82 -16.73 4.03
N ALA A 32 -14.95 -15.84 3.56
CA ALA A 32 -13.66 -16.21 2.99
C ALA A 32 -12.73 -16.88 4.03
N THR A 33 -12.80 -16.44 5.29
CA THR A 33 -12.06 -17.06 6.40
C THR A 33 -12.64 -18.44 6.74
N ARG A 34 -13.98 -18.58 6.80
CA ARG A 34 -14.67 -19.86 7.02
C ARG A 34 -14.36 -20.88 5.94
N LYS A 35 -14.26 -20.45 4.67
CA LYS A 35 -13.85 -21.27 3.53
C LYS A 35 -12.35 -21.55 3.47
N SER A 36 -11.57 -21.07 4.44
CA SER A 36 -10.11 -21.21 4.50
C SER A 36 -9.35 -20.55 3.33
N TYR A 37 -9.97 -19.59 2.61
CA TYR A 37 -9.25 -18.75 1.66
C TYR A 37 -8.34 -17.76 2.39
N LEU A 38 -8.74 -17.35 3.60
CA LEU A 38 -7.98 -16.49 4.48
C LEU A 38 -7.57 -17.25 5.74
N ARG A 39 -6.33 -17.05 6.19
CA ARG A 39 -5.92 -17.38 7.56
C ARG A 39 -6.50 -16.30 8.48
N PRO A 40 -7.03 -16.66 9.67
CA PRO A 40 -7.45 -15.66 10.65
C PRO A 40 -6.23 -14.91 11.20
N ASN A 41 -6.05 -13.65 10.80
CA ASN A 41 -4.93 -12.78 11.15
C ASN A 41 -5.32 -11.62 12.08
N ALA A 42 -6.61 -11.42 12.35
CA ALA A 42 -7.09 -10.42 13.31
C ALA A 42 -6.79 -10.89 14.74
N VAL A 43 -5.82 -10.25 15.38
CA VAL A 43 -5.39 -10.52 16.75
C VAL A 43 -5.53 -9.24 17.57
N ASP A 44 -6.16 -9.35 18.73
CA ASP A 44 -6.28 -8.25 19.69
C ASP A 44 -4.91 -7.96 20.34
N SER A 45 -4.42 -6.73 20.20
CA SER A 45 -3.06 -6.35 20.62
C SER A 45 -2.82 -6.36 22.13
N LEU A 46 -3.86 -6.38 22.97
CA LEU A 46 -3.73 -6.37 24.43
C LEU A 46 -3.83 -7.77 25.03
N THR A 47 -4.66 -8.62 24.42
CA THR A 47 -4.99 -9.95 24.95
C THR A 47 -4.35 -11.09 24.16
N ASP A 48 -3.74 -10.79 23.01
CA ASP A 48 -3.18 -11.76 22.05
C ASP A 48 -4.22 -12.78 21.53
N LYS A 49 -5.51 -12.47 21.71
CA LYS A 49 -6.60 -13.34 21.27
C LYS A 49 -6.89 -13.11 19.79
N ASN A 50 -6.88 -14.19 19.03
CA ASN A 50 -7.30 -14.18 17.64
C ASN A 50 -8.83 -14.25 17.54
N SER A 51 -9.46 -13.42 16.70
CA SER A 51 -10.92 -13.43 16.53
C SER A 51 -11.45 -14.65 15.78
N GLY A 52 -10.58 -15.38 15.08
CA GLY A 52 -10.91 -16.58 14.33
C GLY A 52 -11.63 -16.34 13.01
N ASN A 53 -12.05 -15.10 12.71
CA ASN A 53 -12.89 -14.78 11.54
C ASN A 53 -12.38 -13.58 10.71
N ASN A 54 -11.16 -13.07 11.00
CA ASN A 54 -10.56 -11.88 10.38
C ASN A 54 -11.31 -10.57 10.61
N LEU A 55 -12.23 -10.52 11.57
CA LEU A 55 -12.81 -9.26 12.03
C LEU A 55 -12.13 -8.83 13.33
N GLY A 56 -11.89 -7.53 13.45
CA GLY A 56 -11.53 -6.87 14.69
C GLY A 56 -12.49 -5.71 14.95
N ASP A 57 -11.94 -4.64 15.50
CA ASP A 57 -12.62 -3.36 15.68
C ASP A 57 -13.00 -2.69 14.33
N ASP A 58 -13.31 -1.40 14.37
CA ASP A 58 -13.66 -0.63 13.17
C ASP A 58 -12.49 -0.42 12.19
N ALA A 59 -11.25 -0.74 12.59
CA ALA A 59 -10.05 -0.62 11.76
C ALA A 59 -9.62 -1.94 11.10
N PHE A 60 -10.21 -3.09 11.49
CA PHE A 60 -9.88 -4.41 10.93
C PHE A 60 -11.15 -5.18 10.50
N PRO A 61 -11.38 -5.42 9.19
CA PRO A 61 -10.56 -4.99 8.06
C PRO A 61 -10.61 -3.46 7.85
N THR A 62 -9.58 -2.90 7.20
CA THR A 62 -9.54 -1.47 6.90
C THR A 62 -10.40 -1.20 5.67
N ILE A 63 -11.35 -0.26 5.76
CA ILE A 63 -12.27 0.09 4.67
C ILE A 63 -12.31 1.61 4.54
N HIS A 64 -11.85 2.10 3.40
CA HIS A 64 -11.93 3.49 3.01
C HIS A 64 -13.09 3.66 2.05
N PHE A 65 -13.98 4.62 2.35
CA PHE A 65 -15.09 4.98 1.49
C PHE A 65 -14.81 6.35 0.88
N GLU A 66 -15.05 6.46 -0.41
CA GLU A 66 -15.09 7.70 -1.16
C GLU A 66 -16.40 7.71 -1.97
N GLU A 67 -17.21 8.74 -1.81
CA GLU A 67 -18.38 8.93 -2.65
C GLU A 67 -17.94 9.55 -3.98
N VAL A 68 -18.40 9.00 -5.11
CA VAL A 68 -18.04 9.44 -6.45
C VAL A 68 -19.27 9.69 -7.31
N GLU A 69 -19.12 10.57 -8.30
CA GLU A 69 -20.15 10.78 -9.31
C GLU A 69 -20.36 9.52 -10.18
N GLY A 70 -21.57 9.39 -10.73
CA GLY A 70 -21.97 8.25 -11.55
C GLY A 70 -22.70 7.17 -10.76
N ASP A 71 -22.81 5.98 -11.34
CA ASP A 71 -23.59 4.84 -10.86
C ASP A 71 -22.75 3.56 -10.69
N THR A 72 -21.43 3.69 -10.84
CA THR A 72 -20.48 2.59 -10.75
C THR A 72 -19.90 2.45 -9.34
N LEU A 73 -19.98 1.26 -8.76
CA LEU A 73 -19.26 0.90 -7.53
C LEU A 73 -17.91 0.27 -7.91
N THR A 74 -16.81 0.86 -7.45
CA THR A 74 -15.47 0.28 -7.59
C THR A 74 -14.89 -0.10 -6.23
N VAL A 75 -14.53 -1.37 -6.07
CA VAL A 75 -13.87 -1.91 -4.88
C VAL A 75 -12.47 -2.36 -5.24
N ASP A 76 -11.49 -1.56 -4.83
CA ASP A 76 -10.08 -1.91 -4.87
C ASP A 76 -9.70 -2.64 -3.59
N PHE A 77 -9.13 -3.83 -3.75
CA PHE A 77 -8.85 -4.75 -2.65
C PHE A 77 -7.38 -5.15 -2.64
N MET A 78 -6.75 -5.08 -1.46
CA MET A 78 -5.37 -5.48 -1.25
C MET A 78 -5.23 -6.32 0.03
N MET A 79 -4.45 -7.40 -0.07
CA MET A 79 -4.09 -8.26 1.05
C MET A 79 -2.65 -8.02 1.49
N LYS A 80 -2.48 -7.05 2.39
CA LYS A 80 -1.18 -6.54 2.79
C LYS A 80 -0.54 -7.44 3.86
N GLY A 81 0.56 -8.11 3.54
CA GLY A 81 1.27 -8.98 4.49
C GLY A 81 1.89 -8.20 5.65
N GLY A 82 1.91 -8.78 6.84
CA GLY A 82 2.46 -8.13 8.04
C GLY A 82 3.97 -7.89 7.92
N GLY A 83 4.71 -8.84 7.35
CA GLY A 83 6.15 -8.69 7.16
C GLY A 83 6.53 -7.50 6.27
N CYS A 84 5.80 -7.28 5.17
CA CYS A 84 6.03 -6.12 4.30
C CYS A 84 5.41 -4.83 4.87
N GLU A 85 4.44 -4.92 5.77
CA GLU A 85 3.90 -3.76 6.48
C GLU A 85 4.91 -3.19 7.48
N ASN A 86 5.59 -4.08 8.22
CA ASN A 86 6.54 -3.70 9.25
C ASN A 86 7.79 -2.96 8.73
N VAL A 87 8.10 -3.08 7.44
CA VAL A 87 9.27 -2.44 6.82
C VAL A 87 8.90 -1.17 6.03
N GLY A 88 7.64 -0.74 6.08
CA GLY A 88 7.25 0.58 5.61
C GLY A 88 7.91 1.70 6.44
N ALA A 89 8.08 2.88 5.85
CA ALA A 89 8.73 4.00 6.51
C ALA A 89 8.12 5.34 6.08
N GLN A 90 8.19 6.35 6.96
CA GLN A 90 7.80 7.72 6.65
C GLN A 90 8.84 8.68 7.18
N TYR A 91 9.25 9.59 6.31
CA TYR A 91 10.30 10.56 6.57
C TYR A 91 9.73 11.97 6.58
N SER A 92 10.25 12.81 7.47
CA SER A 92 10.07 14.26 7.40
C SER A 92 11.26 14.87 6.69
N LEU A 93 11.02 15.68 5.65
CA LEU A 93 12.05 16.46 4.96
C LEU A 93 12.01 17.93 5.39
N PRO A 94 13.18 18.58 5.58
CA PRO A 94 14.51 18.03 5.36
C PRO A 94 14.90 17.02 6.45
N ASN A 95 15.70 16.02 6.08
CA ASN A 95 16.31 15.06 7.00
C ASN A 95 17.83 15.28 6.99
N SER A 96 18.35 15.84 8.08
CA SER A 96 19.77 16.20 8.22
C SER A 96 20.69 14.99 8.25
N GLN A 97 20.27 13.89 8.89
CA GLN A 97 21.08 12.66 9.00
C GLN A 97 21.39 12.05 7.63
N LEU A 98 20.46 12.16 6.68
CA LEU A 98 20.61 11.66 5.32
C LEU A 98 21.06 12.76 4.34
N GLY A 99 21.24 14.00 4.80
CA GLY A 99 21.49 15.15 3.93
C GLY A 99 20.41 15.31 2.84
N ALA A 100 19.15 15.03 3.19
CA ALA A 100 18.02 15.04 2.28
C ALA A 100 17.24 16.36 2.40
N GLY A 101 17.27 17.16 1.33
CA GLY A 101 16.55 18.44 1.23
C GLY A 101 15.05 18.26 0.99
N ARG A 102 14.33 19.37 0.84
CA ARG A 102 12.88 19.39 0.53
C ARG A 102 12.63 19.37 -0.99
N ASP A 103 13.28 18.45 -1.67
CA ASP A 103 13.30 18.32 -3.12
C ASP A 103 13.33 16.84 -3.53
N LEU A 104 13.24 16.55 -4.85
CA LEU A 104 13.24 15.19 -5.37
C LEU A 104 14.55 14.44 -5.10
N ALA A 105 15.68 15.14 -4.94
CA ALA A 105 16.94 14.50 -4.55
C ALA A 105 16.89 14.02 -3.09
N GLY A 106 16.25 14.79 -2.21
CA GLY A 106 15.94 14.39 -0.84
C GLY A 106 14.96 13.22 -0.79
N VAL A 107 13.89 13.25 -1.60
CA VAL A 107 12.95 12.12 -1.75
C VAL A 107 13.70 10.85 -2.17
N ARG A 108 14.54 10.93 -3.20
CA ARG A 108 15.35 9.81 -3.66
C ARG A 108 16.17 9.19 -2.52
N LYS A 109 16.88 10.02 -1.76
CA LYS A 109 17.74 9.56 -0.64
C LYS A 109 16.95 8.80 0.42
N VAL A 110 15.80 9.33 0.84
CA VAL A 110 15.01 8.68 1.90
C VAL A 110 14.31 7.41 1.42
N VAL A 111 13.93 7.32 0.13
CA VAL A 111 13.38 6.07 -0.42
C VAL A 111 14.46 4.98 -0.47
N LEU A 112 15.67 5.30 -0.93
CA LEU A 112 16.78 4.35 -0.92
C LEU A 112 17.19 3.95 0.49
N ASP A 113 17.16 4.89 1.44
CA ASP A 113 17.38 4.58 2.87
C ASP A 113 16.30 3.62 3.41
N ALA A 114 15.04 3.75 3.00
CA ALA A 114 13.98 2.81 3.39
C ALA A 114 14.26 1.39 2.89
N VAL A 115 14.69 1.26 1.62
CA VAL A 115 15.10 -0.04 1.05
C VAL A 115 16.33 -0.58 1.78
N GLN A 116 17.32 0.26 2.04
CA GLN A 116 18.52 -0.10 2.78
C GLN A 116 18.17 -0.53 4.21
N LYS A 117 17.20 0.08 4.89
CA LYS A 117 16.78 -0.37 6.23
C LYS A 117 16.02 -1.69 6.20
N ALA A 118 15.26 -1.93 5.13
CA ALA A 118 14.52 -3.18 4.97
C ALA A 118 15.45 -4.40 4.82
N GLN A 119 16.63 -4.26 4.17
CA GLN A 119 17.60 -5.37 4.01
C GLN A 119 16.98 -6.69 3.50
N GLY A 120 15.94 -6.61 2.65
CA GLY A 120 15.25 -7.77 2.09
C GLY A 120 14.14 -8.35 2.97
N GLN A 121 13.99 -7.86 4.20
CA GLN A 121 12.81 -8.08 5.04
C GLN A 121 11.55 -7.55 4.32
N GLY A 122 10.40 -8.14 4.61
CA GLY A 122 9.19 -7.92 3.82
C GLY A 122 9.16 -8.73 2.51
N CYS A 123 9.97 -9.78 2.44
CA CYS A 123 10.01 -10.77 1.35
C CYS A 123 10.38 -10.17 -0.02
N ALA A 124 11.54 -9.53 -0.10
CA ALA A 124 12.11 -9.08 -1.36
C ALA A 124 12.24 -10.25 -2.37
N PRO A 125 12.07 -10.03 -3.69
CA PRO A 125 11.93 -8.72 -4.32
C PRO A 125 10.53 -8.11 -4.13
N GLY A 126 10.47 -6.85 -3.72
CA GLY A 126 9.20 -6.16 -3.43
C GLY A 126 8.83 -5.10 -4.46
N VAL A 127 7.66 -4.49 -4.29
CA VAL A 127 7.24 -3.29 -5.04
C VAL A 127 7.11 -2.13 -4.05
N LEU A 128 7.68 -0.98 -4.40
CA LEU A 128 7.61 0.21 -3.57
C LEU A 128 6.42 1.07 -4.01
N GLY A 129 5.58 1.44 -3.06
CA GLY A 129 4.61 2.52 -3.21
C GLY A 129 5.12 3.74 -2.45
N VAL A 130 5.25 4.89 -3.10
CA VAL A 130 5.79 6.11 -2.48
C VAL A 130 4.82 7.27 -2.66
N ALA A 131 4.54 7.99 -1.58
CA ALA A 131 3.78 9.22 -1.62
C ALA A 131 4.60 10.39 -1.09
N ILE A 132 4.58 11.52 -1.83
CA ILE A 132 5.23 12.77 -1.47
C ILE A 132 4.16 13.80 -1.09
N GLY A 133 4.25 14.37 0.11
CA GLY A 133 3.26 15.32 0.62
C GLY A 133 2.15 14.67 1.44
N GLY A 134 1.03 15.36 1.59
CA GLY A 134 -0.01 15.02 2.56
C GLY A 134 0.38 15.30 4.02
N ASP A 135 -0.44 14.82 4.93
CA ASP A 135 -0.13 14.66 6.36
C ASP A 135 0.40 13.23 6.65
N ARG A 136 0.59 12.89 7.92
CA ARG A 136 1.10 11.56 8.28
C ARG A 136 0.20 10.40 7.84
N GLY A 137 -1.12 10.58 7.88
CA GLY A 137 -2.10 9.54 7.56
C GLY A 137 -2.32 9.43 6.05
N SER A 138 -2.73 10.53 5.43
CA SER A 138 -3.00 10.62 3.98
C SER A 138 -1.78 10.24 3.13
N SER A 139 -0.56 10.57 3.57
CA SER A 139 0.68 10.16 2.89
C SER A 139 0.84 8.64 2.87
N TYR A 140 0.65 7.96 4.01
CA TYR A 140 0.71 6.49 4.05
C TYR A 140 -0.45 5.83 3.30
N TYR A 141 -1.64 6.43 3.38
CA TYR A 141 -2.81 5.97 2.65
C TYR A 141 -2.55 5.96 1.13
N ARG A 142 -2.06 7.08 0.58
CA ARG A 142 -1.74 7.18 -0.86
C ARG A 142 -0.53 6.34 -1.26
N SER A 143 0.46 6.13 -0.39
CA SER A 143 1.59 5.25 -0.71
C SER A 143 1.18 3.78 -0.82
N LYS A 144 0.07 3.37 -0.18
CA LYS A 144 -0.54 2.06 -0.41
C LYS A 144 -1.40 2.05 -1.66
N GLU A 145 -2.22 3.07 -1.87
CA GLU A 145 -3.13 3.16 -3.01
C GLU A 145 -2.38 3.13 -4.36
N VAL A 146 -1.22 3.78 -4.45
CA VAL A 146 -0.42 3.81 -5.68
C VAL A 146 0.06 2.41 -6.12
N LEU A 147 0.06 1.42 -5.23
CA LEU A 147 0.38 0.01 -5.54
C LEU A 147 -0.72 -0.70 -6.35
N PHE A 148 -1.89 -0.07 -6.57
CA PHE A 148 -2.90 -0.54 -7.53
C PHE A 148 -2.55 -0.21 -8.99
N ARG A 149 -1.55 0.65 -9.25
CA ARG A 149 -1.04 0.86 -10.61
C ARG A 149 -0.42 -0.42 -11.16
N LYS A 150 -0.64 -0.73 -12.45
CA LYS A 150 -0.07 -1.93 -13.09
C LYS A 150 1.47 -1.84 -13.16
N MET A 151 2.15 -2.98 -13.29
CA MET A 151 3.62 -2.97 -13.27
C MET A 151 4.21 -2.25 -14.49
N ASP A 152 3.60 -2.43 -15.65
CA ASP A 152 3.92 -1.82 -16.94
C ASP A 152 3.41 -0.39 -17.11
N ASP A 153 2.61 0.12 -16.16
CA ASP A 153 2.16 1.50 -16.16
C ASP A 153 3.31 2.50 -15.94
N VAL A 154 3.18 3.70 -16.53
CA VAL A 154 4.12 4.82 -16.42
C VAL A 154 3.44 5.99 -15.73
N ASN A 155 4.14 6.67 -14.82
CA ASN A 155 3.57 7.82 -14.13
C ASN A 155 3.17 8.92 -15.14
N PRO A 156 1.97 9.50 -15.05
CA PRO A 156 1.59 10.62 -15.91
C PRO A 156 2.45 11.87 -15.69
N ASP A 157 3.04 12.05 -14.49
CA ASP A 157 4.04 13.09 -14.23
C ASP A 157 5.43 12.62 -14.73
N PRO A 158 6.04 13.30 -15.73
CA PRO A 158 7.31 12.87 -16.30
C PRO A 158 8.49 12.89 -15.32
N GLU A 159 8.48 13.77 -14.31
CA GLU A 159 9.55 13.84 -13.31
C GLU A 159 9.43 12.70 -12.31
N LEU A 160 8.20 12.35 -11.91
CA LEU A 160 7.96 11.15 -11.10
C LEU A 160 8.23 9.86 -11.89
N ALA A 161 7.91 9.81 -13.18
CA ALA A 161 8.21 8.64 -14.03
C ALA A 161 9.72 8.37 -14.11
N LYS A 162 10.53 9.43 -14.31
CA LYS A 162 12.00 9.33 -14.28
C LYS A 162 12.50 8.86 -12.91
N LEU A 163 11.91 9.38 -11.83
CA LEU A 163 12.31 9.02 -10.47
C LEU A 163 11.92 7.58 -10.10
N GLU A 164 10.75 7.09 -10.53
CA GLU A 164 10.31 5.70 -10.38
C GLU A 164 11.32 4.72 -11.01
N ALA A 165 11.71 4.98 -12.26
CA ALA A 165 12.67 4.15 -12.98
C ALA A 165 14.04 4.18 -12.29
N ARG A 166 14.52 5.38 -11.94
CA ARG A 166 15.80 5.59 -11.27
C ARG A 166 15.86 4.89 -9.90
N LEU A 167 14.82 5.03 -9.08
CA LEU A 167 14.76 4.38 -7.77
C LEU A 167 14.73 2.86 -7.87
N THR A 168 14.03 2.32 -8.86
CA THR A 168 13.98 0.88 -9.10
C THR A 168 15.36 0.33 -9.48
N ASP A 169 16.08 1.00 -10.38
CA ASP A 169 17.44 0.63 -10.77
C ASP A 169 18.42 0.74 -9.59
N GLU A 170 18.46 1.89 -8.93
CA GLU A 170 19.42 2.13 -7.85
C GLU A 170 19.17 1.25 -6.62
N ALA A 171 17.91 0.94 -6.28
CA ALA A 171 17.59 0.00 -5.20
C ALA A 171 18.09 -1.42 -5.50
N ASN A 172 18.14 -1.81 -6.77
CA ASN A 172 18.69 -3.09 -7.22
C ASN A 172 20.23 -3.11 -7.24
N GLN A 173 20.87 -1.94 -7.25
CA GLN A 173 22.33 -1.80 -7.14
C GLN A 173 22.85 -1.87 -5.69
N LEU A 174 21.97 -1.84 -4.68
CA LEU A 174 22.35 -1.94 -3.26
C LEU A 174 22.89 -3.33 -2.87
N GLY A 175 22.75 -4.34 -3.73
CA GLY A 175 23.28 -5.70 -3.49
C GLY A 175 22.53 -6.49 -2.43
N ILE A 176 21.35 -6.04 -1.99
CA ILE A 176 20.51 -6.71 -0.98
C ILE A 176 19.90 -8.01 -1.54
N GLY A 177 19.27 -7.92 -2.72
CA GLY A 177 18.74 -9.07 -3.45
C GLY A 177 17.55 -9.79 -2.80
N PRO A 178 17.12 -10.93 -3.37
CA PRO A 178 15.95 -11.67 -2.91
C PRO A 178 16.09 -12.13 -1.47
N MET A 179 15.09 -11.82 -0.65
CA MET A 179 15.04 -12.13 0.78
C MET A 179 16.26 -11.61 1.61
N GLY A 180 17.11 -10.75 1.04
CA GLY A 180 18.32 -10.25 1.69
C GLY A 180 19.55 -11.15 1.55
N PHE A 181 19.52 -12.19 0.70
CA PHE A 181 20.65 -13.13 0.51
C PHE A 181 21.67 -12.65 -0.54
N GLY A 182 21.62 -11.39 -0.95
CA GLY A 182 22.39 -10.87 -2.06
C GLY A 182 21.76 -11.17 -3.42
N GLY A 183 22.31 -10.57 -4.47
CA GLY A 183 21.83 -10.74 -5.85
C GLY A 183 21.41 -9.42 -6.49
N LYS A 184 20.78 -9.52 -7.67
CA LYS A 184 20.52 -8.37 -8.55
C LYS A 184 19.14 -7.73 -8.40
N THR A 185 18.23 -8.33 -7.64
CA THR A 185 16.83 -7.90 -7.60
C THR A 185 16.34 -7.80 -6.17
N THR A 186 16.30 -6.58 -5.66
CA THR A 186 15.73 -6.20 -4.36
C THR A 186 14.29 -5.68 -4.52
N VAL A 187 14.00 -4.98 -5.62
CA VAL A 187 12.68 -4.45 -5.95
C VAL A 187 12.33 -4.73 -7.42
N LEU A 188 11.06 -5.06 -7.66
CA LEU A 188 10.50 -5.27 -8.99
C LEU A 188 10.04 -3.97 -9.65
N GLY A 189 9.73 -2.95 -8.85
CA GLY A 189 9.28 -1.66 -9.35
C GLY A 189 8.99 -0.66 -8.24
N THR A 190 8.90 0.61 -8.61
CA THR A 190 8.51 1.72 -7.76
C THR A 190 7.35 2.45 -8.41
N LYS A 191 6.30 2.75 -7.64
CA LYS A 191 5.14 3.54 -8.05
C LYS A 191 5.01 4.72 -7.09
N MET A 192 4.95 5.92 -7.63
CA MET A 192 4.99 7.17 -6.90
C MET A 192 3.74 8.02 -7.14
N THR A 193 3.40 8.85 -6.16
CA THR A 193 2.39 9.90 -6.31
C THR A 193 2.79 11.13 -5.50
N GLY A 194 2.33 12.30 -5.95
CA GLY A 194 2.55 13.59 -5.31
C GLY A 194 1.23 14.21 -4.87
N MET A 195 1.24 14.87 -3.72
CA MET A 195 0.09 15.58 -3.18
C MET A 195 0.48 16.95 -2.65
N HIS A 196 -0.51 17.83 -2.52
CA HIS A 196 -0.37 19.03 -1.72
C HIS A 196 -0.01 18.69 -0.27
N ARG A 197 0.65 19.65 0.38
CA ARG A 197 1.16 19.52 1.74
C ARG A 197 1.13 20.87 2.42
N LEU A 198 1.03 20.86 3.74
CA LEU A 198 1.26 22.08 4.52
C LEU A 198 2.68 22.60 4.21
N PRO A 199 2.91 23.92 4.01
CA PRO A 199 4.24 24.44 3.71
C PRO A 199 5.31 24.10 4.75
N ALA A 200 4.95 23.88 6.01
CA ALA A 200 5.85 23.45 7.08
C ALA A 200 6.11 21.93 7.12
N SER A 201 5.26 21.12 6.48
CA SER A 201 5.37 19.66 6.46
C SER A 201 5.84 19.18 5.09
N PHE A 202 6.75 18.21 5.05
CA PHE A 202 7.15 17.52 3.83
C PHE A 202 7.35 16.06 4.17
N PHE A 203 6.29 15.27 4.07
CA PHE A 203 6.37 13.85 4.33
C PHE A 203 6.67 13.07 3.06
N VAL A 204 7.48 12.03 3.19
CA VAL A 204 7.67 11.00 2.16
C VAL A 204 7.35 9.66 2.81
N SER A 205 6.27 9.03 2.39
CA SER A 205 5.85 7.71 2.89
C SER A 205 6.21 6.64 1.88
N VAL A 206 6.79 5.56 2.35
CA VAL A 206 7.21 4.39 1.58
C VAL A 206 6.47 3.17 2.13
N SER A 207 5.59 2.61 1.33
CA SER A 207 4.96 1.33 1.57
C SER A 207 5.67 0.24 0.78
N TYR A 208 6.19 -0.76 1.49
CA TYR A 208 6.80 -1.93 0.85
C TYR A 208 5.73 -3.00 0.63
N MET A 209 5.65 -3.53 -0.57
CA MET A 209 4.80 -4.67 -0.90
C MET A 209 5.67 -5.87 -1.22
N CYS A 210 5.40 -7.00 -0.58
CA CYS A 210 6.11 -8.24 -0.86
C CYS A 210 5.84 -8.75 -2.28
N TRP A 211 6.66 -9.68 -2.77
CA TRP A 211 6.49 -10.29 -4.09
C TRP A 211 5.10 -10.92 -4.32
N ALA A 212 4.38 -11.28 -3.25
CA ALA A 212 3.02 -11.81 -3.36
C ALA A 212 2.03 -10.79 -3.97
N HIS A 213 2.26 -9.48 -3.78
CA HIS A 213 1.53 -8.33 -4.35
C HIS A 213 0.04 -8.60 -4.64
N ARG A 214 -0.68 -9.11 -3.62
CA ARG A 214 -2.06 -9.60 -3.75
C ARG A 214 -3.03 -8.44 -3.77
N ARG A 215 -3.57 -8.13 -4.95
CA ARG A 215 -4.56 -7.08 -5.16
C ARG A 215 -5.52 -7.44 -6.29
N ARG A 216 -6.73 -6.89 -6.24
CA ARG A 216 -7.76 -7.06 -7.26
C ARG A 216 -8.68 -5.85 -7.24
N ARG A 217 -9.24 -5.50 -8.39
CA ARG A 217 -10.32 -4.53 -8.50
C ARG A 217 -11.61 -5.24 -8.89
N MET A 218 -12.71 -4.86 -8.27
CA MET A 218 -14.06 -5.24 -8.67
C MET A 218 -14.81 -3.97 -9.07
N ILE A 219 -15.48 -4.00 -10.22
CA ILE A 219 -16.29 -2.91 -10.75
C ILE A 219 -17.71 -3.45 -10.91
N VAL A 220 -18.69 -2.74 -10.35
CA VAL A 220 -20.11 -3.09 -10.44
C VAL A 220 -20.85 -1.94 -11.10
N HIS A 221 -21.54 -2.23 -12.20
CA HIS A 221 -22.34 -1.26 -12.94
C HIS A 221 -23.68 -1.92 -13.30
N GLY A 222 -24.77 -1.43 -12.72
CA GLY A 222 -26.06 -2.12 -12.76
C GLY A 222 -25.96 -3.52 -12.16
N ASP A 223 -26.37 -4.54 -12.92
CA ASP A 223 -26.29 -5.95 -12.53
C ASP A 223 -24.99 -6.63 -12.98
N GLU A 224 -24.09 -5.91 -13.67
CA GLU A 224 -22.84 -6.45 -14.17
C GLU A 224 -21.71 -6.31 -13.17
N VAL A 225 -20.89 -7.37 -13.05
CA VAL A 225 -19.69 -7.38 -12.21
C VAL A 225 -18.47 -7.73 -13.05
N HIS A 226 -17.51 -6.81 -13.08
CA HIS A 226 -16.24 -6.95 -13.79
C HIS A 226 -15.07 -6.98 -12.80
N TYR A 227 -14.00 -7.72 -13.13
CA TYR A 227 -12.84 -7.85 -12.26
C TYR A 227 -11.52 -7.57 -13.00
N GLU A 228 -10.66 -6.73 -12.43
CA GLU A 228 -9.33 -6.37 -12.97
C GLU A 228 -8.18 -6.73 -12.03
#